data_AF-A0A090T4L5-F1
#
_entry.id   AF-A0A090T4L5-F1
#
_cell.length_a   1.000
_cell.length_b   1.000
_cell.length_c   1.000
_cell.angle_alpha   90.00
_cell.angle_beta   90.00
_cell.angle_gamma   90.00
#
_symmetry.space_group_name_H-M   'P 1'
#
loop_
_entity.id
_entity.type
_entity.pdbx_description
1 polymer ?
#
loop_
_entity_poly.entity_id
_entity_poly.type
_entity_poly.pdbx_seq_one_letter_code
_entity_poly.pdbx_strand_id
1 'polypeptide(L)'
;MKYDEFNEYCGSFTATSHVIQWGDAHVWKVGGKVFAIGGWSKEGSEAYIFKTSDLNFDFLSDHEGYRPAPYFANRGMKWIQQTDTSGQLDEELRYYISESYKIVSMGLSKRKRVELGIVVE
;
A
#
# COMPACT_ATOMS: atom_id res chain seq x y z
N MET A 1 -3.04 4.84 -12.96
CA MET A 1 -2.08 3.72 -12.95
C MET A 1 -2.91 2.48 -13.03
N LYS A 2 -2.53 1.54 -13.90
CA LYS A 2 -3.16 0.23 -13.97
C LYS A 2 -2.43 -0.79 -13.08
N TYR A 3 -2.99 -1.99 -12.91
CA TYR A 3 -2.36 -3.03 -12.09
C TYR A 3 -0.94 -3.41 -12.52
N ASP A 4 -0.65 -3.44 -13.82
CA ASP A 4 0.71 -3.78 -14.29
C ASP A 4 1.73 -2.74 -13.82
N GLU A 5 1.43 -1.45 -13.96
CA GLU A 5 2.29 -0.35 -13.50
C GLU A 5 2.40 -0.31 -11.97
N PHE A 6 1.30 -0.60 -11.27
CA PHE A 6 1.28 -0.73 -9.81
C PHE A 6 2.17 -1.88 -9.34
N ASN A 7 2.09 -3.04 -10.00
CA ASN A 7 2.88 -4.22 -9.67
C ASN A 7 4.35 -4.02 -9.99
N GLU A 8 4.68 -3.40 -11.13
CA GLU A 8 6.06 -3.03 -11.46
C GLU A 8 6.64 -2.08 -10.41
N TYR A 9 5.89 -1.04 -10.02
CA TYR A 9 6.33 -0.09 -9.01
C TYR A 9 6.54 -0.75 -7.64
N CYS A 10 5.59 -1.56 -7.17
CA CYS A 10 5.74 -2.30 -5.92
C CYS A 10 6.89 -3.32 -5.97
N GLY A 11 7.14 -3.92 -7.14
CA GLY A 11 8.24 -4.86 -7.36
C GLY A 11 9.62 -4.22 -7.36
N SER A 12 9.71 -2.90 -7.57
CA SER A 12 10.98 -2.18 -7.58
C SER A 12 11.61 -1.98 -6.19
N PHE A 13 10.82 -2.10 -5.12
CA PHE A 13 11.32 -1.93 -3.75
C PHE A 13 12.10 -3.15 -3.24
N THR A 14 13.05 -2.92 -2.34
CA THR A 14 13.90 -3.99 -1.79
C THR A 14 13.10 -4.94 -0.90
N ALA A 15 13.41 -6.24 -1.01
CA ALA A 15 12.85 -7.30 -0.19
C ALA A 15 11.32 -7.38 -0.21
N THR A 16 10.72 -7.11 -1.37
CA THR A 16 9.29 -7.30 -1.60
C THR A 16 8.95 -8.69 -2.11
N SER A 17 7.71 -9.09 -1.87
CA SER A 17 7.09 -10.26 -2.49
C SER A 17 5.65 -9.96 -2.86
N HIS A 18 5.18 -10.66 -3.89
CA HIS A 18 3.86 -10.51 -4.47
C HIS A 18 3.11 -11.84 -4.42
N VAL A 19 1.82 -11.78 -4.05
CA VAL A 19 0.91 -12.93 -4.09
C VAL A 19 -0.48 -12.45 -4.47
N ILE A 20 -1.17 -13.23 -5.30
CA ILE A 20 -2.58 -13.01 -5.60
C ILE A 20 -3.42 -13.76 -4.56
N GLN A 21 -4.22 -13.04 -3.76
CA GLN A 21 -5.08 -13.62 -2.72
C GLN A 21 -6.26 -12.69 -2.41
N TRP A 22 -7.21 -13.14 -1.58
CA TRP A 22 -8.37 -12.36 -1.15
C TRP A 22 -9.29 -11.89 -2.30
N GLY A 23 -9.59 -12.79 -3.23
CA GLY A 23 -10.44 -12.49 -4.39
C GLY A 23 -9.67 -11.72 -5.46
N ASP A 24 -8.63 -12.34 -6.00
CA ASP A 24 -7.78 -11.82 -7.08
C ASP A 24 -7.05 -10.49 -6.78
N ALA A 25 -6.92 -10.12 -5.51
CA ALA A 25 -6.16 -8.95 -5.12
C ALA A 25 -4.65 -9.21 -5.19
N HIS A 26 -3.91 -8.26 -5.78
CA HIS A 26 -2.47 -8.18 -5.82
C HIS A 26 -1.93 -7.72 -4.47
N VAL A 27 -1.48 -8.65 -3.63
CA VAL A 27 -1.00 -8.33 -2.28
C VAL A 27 0.52 -8.26 -2.25
N TRP A 28 1.03 -7.07 -1.95
CA TRP A 28 2.45 -6.78 -1.84
C TRP A 28 2.91 -6.69 -0.40
N LYS A 29 4.04 -7.35 -0.13
CA LYS A 29 4.62 -7.47 1.20
C LYS A 29 6.09 -7.06 1.19
N VAL A 30 6.57 -6.45 2.27
CA VAL A 30 7.99 -6.24 2.56
C VAL A 30 8.38 -7.04 3.80
N GLY A 31 9.41 -7.88 3.69
CA GLY A 31 9.82 -8.76 4.78
C GLY A 31 8.69 -9.63 5.34
N GLY A 32 7.73 -10.02 4.48
CA GLY A 32 6.55 -10.82 4.84
C GLY A 32 5.36 -10.04 5.43
N LYS A 33 5.45 -8.71 5.58
CA LYS A 33 4.34 -7.84 6.05
C LYS A 33 3.73 -7.06 4.90
N VAL A 34 2.40 -7.00 4.83
CA VAL A 34 1.66 -6.27 3.77
C VAL A 34 1.94 -4.77 3.86
N PHE A 35 2.18 -4.13 2.72
CA PHE A 35 2.27 -2.67 2.60
C PHE A 35 1.35 -2.09 1.50
N ALA A 36 1.04 -2.85 0.45
CA ALA A 36 0.15 -2.38 -0.60
C ALA A 36 -0.72 -3.53 -1.13
N ILE A 37 -1.91 -3.19 -1.59
CA ILE A 37 -2.84 -4.11 -2.22
C ILE A 37 -3.45 -3.42 -3.45
N GLY A 38 -3.37 -4.06 -4.61
CA GLY A 38 -4.14 -3.69 -5.79
C GLY A 38 -5.33 -4.63 -5.94
N GLY A 39 -6.53 -4.10 -6.13
CA GLY A 39 -7.77 -4.88 -6.14
C GLY A 39 -8.67 -4.54 -4.98
N TRP A 40 -9.84 -5.18 -4.93
CA TRP A 40 -10.87 -4.99 -3.89
C TRP A 40 -11.83 -3.80 -4.12
N SER A 41 -12.38 -3.68 -5.34
CA SER A 41 -13.61 -2.93 -5.59
C SER A 41 -14.81 -3.88 -5.75
N LYS A 42 -16.02 -3.41 -5.44
CA LYS A 42 -17.25 -4.20 -5.61
C LYS A 42 -17.67 -4.37 -7.07
N GLU A 43 -17.08 -3.62 -7.99
CA GLU A 43 -17.58 -3.47 -9.37
C GLU A 43 -16.49 -3.68 -10.45
N GLY A 44 -15.33 -4.24 -10.08
CA GLY A 44 -14.25 -4.50 -11.04
C GLY A 44 -13.44 -3.27 -11.44
N SER A 45 -13.72 -2.11 -10.84
CA SER A 45 -12.84 -0.94 -10.92
C SER A 45 -11.52 -1.17 -10.19
N GLU A 46 -10.45 -0.53 -10.67
CA GLU A 46 -9.17 -0.53 -9.98
C GLU A 46 -9.34 0.12 -8.60
N ALA A 47 -8.67 -0.43 -7.59
CA ALA A 47 -8.58 0.19 -6.29
C ALA A 47 -7.25 -0.17 -5.65
N TYR A 48 -6.72 0.75 -4.85
CA TYR A 48 -5.41 0.59 -4.23
C TYR A 48 -5.51 0.85 -2.74
N ILE A 49 -5.03 -0.09 -1.94
CA ILE A 49 -5.00 0.03 -0.48
C ILE A 49 -3.56 0.09 -0.02
N PHE A 50 -3.24 1.06 0.82
CA PHE A 50 -1.90 1.26 1.37
C PHE A 50 -1.96 1.73 2.82
N LYS A 51 -0.89 1.47 3.56
CA LYS A 51 -0.74 1.88 4.96
C LYS A 51 -0.35 3.34 5.02
N THR A 52 -0.85 4.06 6.01
CA THR A 52 -0.58 5.49 6.18
C THR A 52 -0.03 5.79 7.58
N SER A 53 0.56 6.98 7.73
CA SER A 53 0.75 7.62 9.03
C SER A 53 -0.60 8.09 9.59
N ASP A 54 -0.65 8.47 10.86
CA ASP A 54 -1.86 9.06 11.45
C ASP A 54 -2.26 10.35 10.73
N LEU A 55 -1.29 11.25 10.46
CA LEU A 55 -1.54 12.50 9.77
C LEU A 55 -2.12 12.29 8.36
N ASN A 56 -1.51 11.41 7.56
CA ASN A 56 -2.00 11.14 6.21
C ASN A 56 -3.34 10.41 6.23
N PHE A 57 -3.59 9.58 7.24
CA PHE A 57 -4.89 8.95 7.40
C PHE A 57 -5.99 9.98 7.61
N ASP A 58 -5.78 10.91 8.53
CA ASP A 58 -6.78 11.93 8.85
C ASP A 58 -7.01 12.83 7.62
N PHE A 59 -5.94 13.27 6.95
CA PHE A 59 -6.05 14.06 5.72
C PHE A 59 -6.77 13.33 4.58
N LEU A 60 -6.35 12.09 4.26
CA LEU A 60 -6.90 11.34 3.13
C LEU A 60 -8.30 10.80 3.40
N SER A 61 -8.70 10.63 4.67
CA SER A 61 -10.07 10.18 4.99
C SER A 61 -11.13 11.21 4.56
N ASP A 62 -10.76 12.48 4.50
CA ASP A 62 -11.63 13.59 4.12
C ASP A 62 -11.40 14.06 2.67
N HIS A 63 -10.43 13.49 1.95
CA HIS A 63 -10.09 13.88 0.57
C HIS A 63 -10.89 13.08 -0.45
N GLU A 64 -11.41 13.76 -1.48
CA GLU A 64 -12.10 13.11 -2.59
C GLU A 64 -11.19 12.09 -3.29
N GLY A 65 -11.75 10.96 -3.70
CA GLY A 65 -10.98 9.86 -4.30
C GLY A 65 -10.32 8.91 -3.31
N TYR A 66 -10.50 9.13 -1.99
CA TYR A 66 -9.99 8.26 -0.93
C TYR A 66 -11.08 7.90 0.09
N ARG A 67 -10.85 6.81 0.83
CA ARG A 67 -11.62 6.43 2.01
C ARG A 67 -10.80 5.54 2.95
N PRO A 68 -11.18 5.42 4.23
CA PRO A 68 -10.65 4.36 5.10
C PRO A 68 -10.84 2.97 4.47
N ALA A 69 -9.77 2.17 4.44
CA ALA A 69 -9.81 0.84 3.83
C ALA A 69 -10.71 -0.10 4.67
N PRO A 70 -11.80 -0.64 4.08
CA PRO A 70 -12.66 -1.58 4.77
C PRO A 70 -11.87 -2.79 5.27
N TYR A 71 -12.19 -3.28 6.48
CA TYR A 71 -11.58 -4.48 7.10
C TYR A 71 -10.08 -4.39 7.46
N PHE A 72 -9.34 -3.36 7.04
CA PHE A 72 -7.93 -3.14 7.41
C PHE A 72 -7.71 -2.28 8.66
N ALA A 73 -8.78 -1.67 9.20
CA ALA A 73 -8.73 -0.82 10.39
C ALA A 73 -8.55 -1.58 11.72
N ASN A 74 -8.16 -2.86 11.69
CA ASN A 74 -8.05 -3.65 12.91
C ASN A 74 -6.82 -3.22 13.74
N ARG A 75 -6.97 -3.21 15.08
CA ARG A 75 -5.89 -2.90 16.05
C ARG A 75 -5.23 -1.52 15.88
N GLY A 76 -6.00 -0.50 15.48
CA GLY A 76 -5.50 0.88 15.37
C GLY A 76 -4.58 1.14 14.19
N MET A 77 -4.47 0.20 13.24
CA MET A 77 -3.70 0.41 12.03
C MET A 77 -4.43 1.37 11.08
N LYS A 78 -3.69 2.34 10.54
CA LYS A 78 -4.18 3.31 9.57
C LYS A 78 -3.94 2.83 8.14
N TRP A 79 -5.03 2.63 7.41
CA TRP A 79 -5.03 2.15 6.03
C TRP A 79 -6.07 2.92 5.23
N ILE A 80 -5.67 3.39 4.06
CA ILE A 80 -6.52 4.12 3.11
C ILE A 80 -6.70 3.26 1.86
N GLN A 81 -7.90 3.35 1.28
CA GLN A 81 -8.20 2.89 -0.06
C GLN A 81 -8.34 4.11 -0.96
N GLN A 82 -7.54 4.21 -2.01
CA GLN A 82 -7.80 5.08 -3.14
C GLN A 82 -8.88 4.45 -4.01
N THR A 83 -9.94 5.22 -4.26
CA THR A 83 -11.11 4.82 -5.04
C THR A 83 -11.19 5.55 -6.39
N ASP A 84 -10.57 6.72 -6.53
CA ASP A 84 -10.41 7.35 -7.84
C ASP A 84 -9.13 6.83 -8.52
N THR A 85 -9.33 6.08 -9.59
CA THR A 85 -8.26 5.50 -10.42
C THR A 85 -8.31 6.00 -11.86
N SER A 86 -8.91 7.16 -12.08
CA SER A 86 -8.95 7.83 -13.40
C SER A 86 -7.57 8.20 -13.96
N GLY A 87 -6.53 8.20 -13.11
CA GLY A 87 -5.15 8.54 -13.43
C GLY A 87 -4.71 9.89 -12.86
N GLN A 88 -5.64 10.74 -12.38
CA GLN A 88 -5.30 12.05 -11.82
C GLN A 88 -4.47 11.98 -10.53
N LEU A 89 -4.55 10.86 -9.80
CA LEU A 89 -3.90 10.65 -8.50
C LEU A 89 -2.71 9.68 -8.59
N ASP A 90 -2.13 9.49 -9.77
CA ASP A 90 -1.08 8.49 -9.99
C ASP A 90 0.25 8.86 -9.32
N GLU A 91 0.58 10.15 -9.30
CA GLU A 91 1.79 10.63 -8.64
C GLU A 91 1.66 10.50 -7.12
N GLU A 92 0.50 10.88 -6.58
CA GLU A 92 0.15 10.70 -5.17
C GLU A 92 0.13 9.22 -4.79
N LEU A 93 -0.42 8.35 -5.63
CA LEU A 93 -0.44 6.91 -5.39
C LEU A 93 0.98 6.35 -5.25
N ARG A 94 1.91 6.72 -6.15
CA ARG A 94 3.32 6.32 -6.05
C ARG A 94 3.95 6.82 -4.76
N TYR A 95 3.73 8.09 -4.43
CA TYR A 95 4.19 8.69 -3.19
C TYR A 95 3.70 7.88 -1.97
N TYR A 96 2.39 7.65 -1.84
CA TYR A 96 1.82 6.97 -0.68
C TYR A 96 2.18 5.48 -0.62
N ILE A 97 2.37 4.79 -1.74
CA ILE A 97 2.93 3.42 -1.74
C ILE A 97 4.34 3.42 -1.19
N SER A 98 5.18 4.39 -1.58
CA SER A 98 6.55 4.49 -1.07
C SER A 98 6.59 4.77 0.43
N GLU A 99 5.71 5.64 0.92
CA GLU A 99 5.58 5.92 2.36
C GLU A 99 5.03 4.71 3.12
N SER A 100 4.06 4.00 2.56
CA SER A 100 3.56 2.74 3.12
C SER A 100 4.68 1.69 3.25
N TYR A 101 5.50 1.52 2.21
CA TYR A 101 6.66 0.64 2.23
C TYR A 101 7.62 1.02 3.37
N LYS A 102 7.93 2.32 3.53
CA LYS A 102 8.80 2.81 4.62
C LYS A 102 8.19 2.49 5.99
N ILE A 103 6.92 2.81 6.22
CA ILE A 103 6.23 2.56 7.50
C ILE A 103 6.30 1.09 7.88
N VAL A 104 5.98 0.19 6.93
CA VAL A 104 5.97 -1.26 7.20
C VAL A 104 7.39 -1.79 7.41
N SER A 105 8.37 -1.28 6.65
CA SER A 105 9.79 -1.60 6.80
C SER A 105 10.35 -1.16 8.16
N MET A 106 9.97 0.03 8.64
CA MET A 106 10.35 0.51 9.97
C MET A 106 9.78 -0.37 11.09
N GLY A 107 8.62 -0.99 10.87
CA GLY A 107 8.03 -1.98 11.78
C GLY A 107 8.74 -3.34 11.84
N LEU A 108 9.73 -3.59 10.98
CA LEU A 108 10.61 -4.77 11.08
C LEU A 108 11.68 -4.56 12.17
N SER A 109 12.26 -5.64 12.69
CA SER A 109 13.41 -5.49 13.59
C SER A 109 14.63 -4.99 12.82
N LYS A 110 15.55 -4.28 13.50
CA LYS A 110 16.81 -3.83 12.89
C LYS A 110 17.59 -4.98 12.27
N ARG A 111 17.66 -6.14 12.97
CA ARG A 111 18.30 -7.36 12.45
C ARG A 111 17.65 -7.80 11.14
N LYS A 112 16.31 -7.83 11.08
CA LYS A 112 15.60 -8.29 9.87
C LYS A 112 15.77 -7.32 8.70
N ARG A 113 15.78 -6.01 8.94
CA ARG A 113 16.10 -5.02 7.90
C ARG A 113 17.50 -5.23 7.32
N VAL A 114 18.50 -5.42 8.17
CA VAL A 114 19.88 -5.69 7.72
C VAL A 114 19.98 -6.99 6.92
N GLU A 115 19.38 -8.07 7.42
CA GLU A 115 19.35 -9.37 6.73
C GLU A 115 18.71 -9.29 5.34
N LEU A 116 17.69 -8.46 5.19
CA LEU A 116 16.95 -8.25 3.94
C LEU A 116 17.52 -7.13 3.06
N GLY A 117 18.60 -6.45 3.48
CA GLY A 117 19.17 -5.32 2.73
C GLY A 117 18.28 -4.07 2.68
N ILE A 118 17.31 -3.95 3.58
CA ILE A 118 16.38 -2.81 3.61
C ILE A 118 17.08 -1.60 4.24
N VAL A 119 17.30 -0.57 3.42
CA VAL A 119 17.71 0.76 3.87
C VAL A 119 16.46 1.64 3.90
N VAL A 120 16.12 2.17 5.08
CA VAL A 120 15.04 3.13 5.23
C VAL A 120 15.69 4.44 5.66
N GLU A 121 15.62 5.45 4.80
CA GLU A 121 16.00 6.82 5.11
C GLU A 121 14.91 7.50 5.95
#